data_AF-A0A6L5JZZ8-F1
#
_entry.id   AF-A0A6L5JZZ8-F1
#
_cell.length_a   1.000
_cell.length_b   1.000
_cell.length_c   1.000
_cell.angle_alpha   90.00
_cell.angle_beta   90.00
_cell.angle_gamma   90.00
#
_symmetry.space_group_name_H-M   'P 1'
#
loop_
_entity.id
_entity.type
_entity.pdbx_description
1 polymer ?
#
loop_
_entity_poly.entity_id
_entity_poly.type
_entity_poly.pdbx_seq_one_letter_code
_entity_poly.pdbx_strand_id
1 'polypeptide(L)'
;WISGLIISFFIGLIVFGGVKRVGKVSEKFVPIMSSLYLLGCLIIIFANITEIPDVIIQIVKSAFSVHAATGGFTGSTVMLALRWGMARGLYSNEAGMGSAGIAHAAAITDHPSRQGFWEVMSVFFDTMVIGTITGLVILVSGIWKAVDLEPSAMAAVAFFQFFGSMGSTLVSVSLLLFVISTIYVIAFYGERIAFFLFGYKVSLVMRCVYISACFLGAVGGAENIVALPRSVVGPDRNTEHNRSTDAVAQSL
;
A
#
# COMPACT_ATOMS: atom_id res chain seq x y z
N TRP A 1 -6.42 -11.81 -17.31
CA TRP A 1 -7.50 -11.00 -17.92
C TRP A 1 -8.89 -11.31 -17.37
N ILE A 2 -9.29 -12.58 -17.20
CA ILE A 2 -10.61 -12.94 -16.61
C ILE A 2 -10.81 -12.36 -15.20
N SER A 3 -9.83 -12.54 -14.31
CA SER A 3 -9.83 -11.93 -12.96
C SER A 3 -9.99 -10.41 -13.01
N GLY A 4 -9.29 -9.75 -13.94
CA GLY A 4 -9.39 -8.31 -14.17
C GLY A 4 -10.78 -7.85 -14.61
N LEU A 5 -11.47 -8.61 -15.48
CA LEU A 5 -12.86 -8.31 -15.85
C LEU A 5 -13.79 -8.40 -14.65
N ILE A 6 -13.67 -9.48 -13.87
CA ILE A 6 -14.51 -9.71 -12.69
C ILE A 6 -14.32 -8.57 -11.68
N ILE A 7 -13.07 -8.24 -11.34
CA ILE A 7 -12.74 -7.19 -10.38
C ILE A 7 -13.26 -5.83 -10.86
N SER A 8 -13.00 -5.48 -12.13
CA SER A 8 -13.44 -4.20 -12.70
C SER A 8 -14.97 -4.07 -12.74
N PHE A 9 -15.67 -5.17 -13.03
CA PHE A 9 -17.13 -5.22 -12.98
C PHE A 9 -17.67 -4.95 -11.56
N PHE A 10 -17.11 -5.62 -10.54
CA PHE A 10 -17.51 -5.40 -9.15
C PHE A 10 -17.22 -3.96 -8.68
N ILE A 11 -16.04 -3.44 -9.00
CA ILE A 11 -15.68 -2.04 -8.69
C ILE A 11 -16.65 -1.08 -9.38
N GLY A 12 -16.98 -1.32 -10.64
CA GLY A 12 -17.98 -0.54 -11.37
C GLY A 12 -19.34 -0.51 -10.66
N LEU A 13 -19.85 -1.67 -10.24
CA LEU A 13 -21.12 -1.74 -9.49
C LEU A 13 -21.11 -0.90 -8.21
N ILE A 14 -19.97 -0.82 -7.51
CA ILE A 14 -19.81 -0.01 -6.30
C ILE A 14 -19.78 1.48 -6.64
N VAL A 15 -18.88 1.88 -7.54
CA VAL A 15 -18.62 3.29 -7.90
C VAL A 15 -19.83 3.93 -8.58
N PHE A 16 -20.52 3.23 -9.48
CA PHE A 16 -21.72 3.76 -10.13
C PHE A 16 -22.89 3.99 -9.15
N GLY A 17 -22.89 3.32 -8.00
CA GLY A 17 -23.84 3.58 -6.91
C GLY A 17 -23.59 4.87 -6.14
N GLY A 18 -22.50 5.58 -6.42
CA GLY A 18 -22.14 6.84 -5.80
C GLY A 18 -21.76 6.73 -4.33
N VAL A 19 -21.63 7.89 -3.68
CA VAL A 19 -21.04 8.04 -2.32
C VAL A 19 -21.74 7.17 -1.28
N LYS A 20 -23.07 7.08 -1.34
CA LYS A 20 -23.86 6.26 -0.39
C LYS A 20 -23.54 4.77 -0.50
N ARG A 21 -23.29 4.26 -1.72
CA ARG A 21 -22.95 2.84 -1.92
C ARG A 21 -21.51 2.57 -1.51
N VAL A 22 -20.59 3.45 -1.88
CA VAL A 22 -19.17 3.39 -1.47
C VAL A 22 -19.07 3.33 0.06
N GLY A 23 -19.76 4.23 0.77
CA GLY A 23 -19.77 4.22 2.24
C GLY A 23 -20.35 2.93 2.83
N LYS A 24 -21.52 2.47 2.36
CA LYS A 24 -22.16 1.23 2.84
C LYS A 24 -21.32 -0.03 2.61
N VAL A 25 -20.59 -0.08 1.50
CA VAL A 25 -19.68 -1.20 1.20
C VAL A 25 -18.45 -1.13 2.09
N SER A 26 -17.86 0.06 2.24
CA SER A 26 -16.68 0.29 3.10
C SER A 26 -16.95 -0.08 4.55
N GLU A 27 -18.12 0.29 5.09
CA GLU A 27 -18.55 -0.02 6.46
C GLU A 27 -18.52 -1.53 6.76
N LYS A 28 -18.76 -2.37 5.75
CA LYS A 28 -18.72 -3.84 5.91
C LYS A 28 -17.37 -4.43 5.53
N PHE A 29 -16.79 -3.97 4.42
CA PHE A 29 -15.57 -4.55 3.87
C PHE A 29 -14.37 -4.25 4.76
N VAL A 30 -14.23 -3.00 5.23
CA VAL A 30 -13.06 -2.57 5.98
C VAL A 30 -12.89 -3.34 7.28
N PRO A 31 -13.92 -3.51 8.14
CA PRO A 31 -13.78 -4.29 9.36
C PRO A 31 -13.50 -5.78 9.10
N ILE A 32 -14.13 -6.36 8.07
CA ILE A 32 -13.94 -7.78 7.74
C ILE A 32 -12.52 -8.04 7.24
N MET A 33 -12.05 -7.23 6.29
CA MET A 33 -10.73 -7.43 5.67
C MET A 33 -9.61 -7.19 6.68
N SER A 34 -9.69 -6.14 7.50
CA SER A 34 -8.68 -5.81 8.51
C SER A 34 -8.67 -6.84 9.65
N SER A 35 -9.83 -7.32 10.10
CA SER A 35 -9.89 -8.34 11.15
C SER A 35 -9.30 -9.67 10.70
N LEU A 36 -9.62 -10.12 9.48
CA LEU A 36 -9.03 -11.35 8.91
C LEU A 36 -7.51 -11.22 8.75
N TYR A 37 -7.05 -10.07 8.26
CA TYR A 37 -5.63 -9.80 8.09
C TYR A 37 -4.87 -9.76 9.42
N LEU A 38 -5.40 -9.02 10.40
CA LEU A 38 -4.81 -8.89 11.73
C LEU A 38 -4.78 -10.23 12.44
N LEU A 39 -5.84 -11.03 12.38
CA LEU A 39 -5.88 -12.36 12.98
C LEU A 39 -4.78 -13.26 12.38
N GLY A 40 -4.63 -13.25 11.05
CA GLY A 40 -3.56 -13.97 10.38
C GLY A 40 -2.17 -13.51 10.81
N CYS A 41 -1.94 -12.19 10.89
CA CYS A 41 -0.67 -11.64 11.32
C CYS A 41 -0.34 -12.03 12.77
N LEU A 42 -1.31 -11.91 13.67
CA LEU A 42 -1.14 -12.22 15.08
C LEU A 42 -0.77 -13.70 15.28
N ILE A 43 -1.40 -14.61 14.53
CA ILE A 43 -1.02 -16.04 14.59
C ILE A 43 0.45 -16.25 14.20
N ILE A 44 0.93 -15.61 13.12
CA ILE A 44 2.34 -15.72 12.71
C ILE A 44 3.26 -15.16 13.80
N ILE A 45 2.92 -14.00 14.36
CA ILE A 45 3.71 -13.35 15.41
C ILE A 45 3.76 -14.23 16.68
N PHE A 46 2.62 -14.76 17.13
CA PHE A 46 2.58 -15.62 18.31
C PHE A 46 3.31 -16.95 18.10
N ALA A 47 3.27 -17.51 16.90
CA ALA A 47 4.01 -18.73 16.59
C ALA A 47 5.53 -18.53 16.55
N ASN A 48 5.99 -17.30 16.37
CA ASN A 48 7.40 -16.94 16.32
C ASN A 48 7.76 -15.93 17.43
N ILE A 49 7.08 -16.04 18.59
CA ILE A 49 7.20 -15.06 19.68
C ILE A 49 8.63 -14.91 20.21
N THR A 50 9.44 -15.97 20.09
CA THR A 50 10.85 -15.99 20.50
C THR A 50 11.74 -15.06 19.69
N GLU A 51 11.37 -14.78 18.44
CA GLU A 51 12.13 -13.92 17.52
C GLU A 51 11.81 -12.43 17.72
N ILE A 52 10.71 -12.10 18.41
CA ILE A 52 10.25 -10.71 18.56
C ILE A 52 11.31 -9.81 19.23
N PRO A 53 11.95 -10.21 20.35
CA PRO A 53 12.98 -9.38 20.97
C PRO A 53 14.14 -9.07 20.01
N ASP A 54 14.60 -10.06 19.27
CA ASP A 54 15.71 -9.91 18.31
C ASP A 54 15.31 -9.01 17.15
N VAL A 55 14.10 -9.16 16.62
CA VAL A 55 13.55 -8.29 15.58
C VAL A 55 13.44 -6.84 16.05
N ILE A 56 12.97 -6.58 17.28
CA ILE A 56 12.90 -5.21 17.83
C ILE A 56 14.30 -4.60 17.95
N ILE A 57 15.26 -5.37 18.48
CA ILE A 57 16.66 -4.94 18.57
C ILE A 57 17.21 -4.65 17.18
N GLN A 58 16.90 -5.49 16.20
CA GLN A 58 17.34 -5.31 14.82
C GLN A 58 16.73 -4.06 14.17
N ILE A 59 15.44 -3.75 14.41
CA ILE A 59 14.79 -2.53 13.91
C ILE A 59 15.51 -1.30 14.46
N VAL A 60 15.71 -1.23 15.77
CA VAL A 60 16.36 -0.07 16.41
C VAL A 60 17.81 0.05 15.96
N LYS A 61 18.56 -1.06 15.91
CA LYS A 61 19.93 -1.05 15.39
C LYS A 61 19.97 -0.64 13.91
N SER A 62 19.12 -1.17 13.06
CA SER A 62 19.16 -0.84 11.62
C SER A 62 18.71 0.60 11.35
N ALA A 63 17.80 1.13 12.16
CA ALA A 63 17.32 2.51 12.05
C ALA A 63 18.33 3.55 12.55
N PHE A 64 19.12 3.21 13.58
CA PHE A 64 20.02 4.16 14.27
C PHE A 64 21.51 3.77 14.26
N SER A 65 21.90 2.62 13.70
CA SER A 65 23.32 2.25 13.66
C SER A 65 24.05 3.04 12.59
N VAL A 66 25.14 3.65 13.03
CA VAL A 66 26.14 4.35 12.21
C VAL A 66 27.36 3.46 11.93
N HIS A 67 27.29 2.16 12.26
CA HIS A 67 28.39 1.20 12.08
C HIS A 67 28.33 0.59 10.66
N ALA A 68 29.39 0.46 9.86
CA ALA A 68 30.76 0.95 9.91
C ALA A 68 31.31 0.83 8.48
N ALA A 69 31.38 1.93 7.75
CA ALA A 69 32.28 2.08 6.61
C ALA A 69 32.66 3.56 6.58
N THR A 70 33.88 3.82 6.99
CA THR A 70 34.53 5.13 7.02
C THR A 70 34.48 5.78 5.63
N GLY A 71 33.55 6.72 5.42
CA GLY A 71 33.56 7.63 4.26
C GLY A 71 32.32 7.53 3.36
N GLY A 72 31.58 8.65 3.20
CA GLY A 72 30.60 8.93 2.13
C GLY A 72 29.30 8.08 2.08
N PHE A 73 29.39 6.79 2.36
CA PHE A 73 28.33 5.79 2.26
C PHE A 73 27.52 5.64 3.56
N THR A 74 28.04 6.13 4.69
CA THR A 74 27.42 6.00 6.02
C THR A 74 26.11 6.78 6.17
N GLY A 75 25.98 7.89 5.43
CA GLY A 75 24.72 8.64 5.35
C GLY A 75 23.70 7.99 4.43
N SER A 76 24.13 7.17 3.46
CA SER A 76 23.23 6.65 2.42
C SER A 76 22.29 5.59 2.97
N THR A 77 22.71 4.69 3.86
CA THR A 77 21.84 3.60 4.37
C THR A 77 20.75 4.11 5.31
N VAL A 78 21.08 4.95 6.29
CA VAL A 78 20.09 5.58 7.18
C VAL A 78 19.19 6.53 6.39
N MET A 79 19.75 7.36 5.49
CA MET A 79 18.94 8.24 4.64
C MET A 79 18.04 7.45 3.69
N LEU A 80 18.49 6.30 3.17
CA LEU A 80 17.71 5.43 2.31
C LEU A 80 16.60 4.73 3.10
N ALA A 81 16.89 4.23 4.31
CA ALA A 81 15.88 3.68 5.21
C ALA A 81 14.81 4.72 5.58
N LEU A 82 15.24 5.95 5.92
CA LEU A 82 14.34 7.08 6.18
C LEU A 82 13.53 7.47 4.94
N ARG A 83 14.17 7.58 3.76
CA ARG A 83 13.49 7.90 2.49
C ARG A 83 12.43 6.85 2.17
N TRP A 84 12.77 5.57 2.20
CA TRP A 84 11.81 4.50 1.89
C TRP A 84 10.74 4.33 2.95
N GLY A 85 11.10 4.49 4.23
CA GLY A 85 10.14 4.47 5.34
C GLY A 85 9.13 5.60 5.24
N MET A 86 9.59 6.85 5.05
CA MET A 86 8.71 8.00 4.82
C MET A 86 7.89 7.85 3.54
N ALA A 87 8.52 7.45 2.42
CA ALA A 87 7.80 7.27 1.16
C ALA A 87 6.70 6.21 1.31
N ARG A 88 7.02 5.02 1.85
CA ARG A 88 6.03 3.96 2.07
C ARG A 88 4.94 4.38 3.04
N GLY A 89 5.29 5.07 4.12
CA GLY A 89 4.33 5.61 5.08
C GLY A 89 3.34 6.57 4.44
N LEU A 90 3.86 7.59 3.73
CA LEU A 90 3.04 8.58 3.00
C LEU A 90 2.17 7.94 1.92
N TYR A 91 2.66 6.89 1.25
CA TYR A 91 1.87 6.14 0.28
C TYR A 91 0.79 5.25 0.92
N SER A 92 1.00 4.74 2.13
CA SER A 92 0.06 3.86 2.83
C SER A 92 -1.13 4.64 3.38
N ASN A 93 -0.84 5.73 4.11
CA ASN A 93 -1.85 6.48 4.86
C ASN A 93 -2.32 7.76 4.14
N GLU A 94 -1.77 8.07 2.96
CA GLU A 94 -2.07 9.27 2.17
C GLU A 94 -1.86 10.60 2.93
N ALA A 95 -1.05 10.60 3.99
CA ALA A 95 -0.81 11.81 4.79
C ALA A 95 -0.17 12.90 3.94
N GLY A 96 -0.78 14.09 3.94
CA GLY A 96 -0.29 15.24 3.18
C GLY A 96 -0.63 15.23 1.68
N MET A 97 -1.31 14.20 1.15
CA MET A 97 -1.75 14.18 -0.26
C MET A 97 -3.07 14.94 -0.52
N GLY A 98 -3.85 15.23 0.53
CA GLY A 98 -5.11 15.99 0.44
C GLY A 98 -6.32 15.21 -0.06
N SER A 99 -6.14 13.96 -0.50
CA SER A 99 -7.19 13.04 -0.97
C SER A 99 -8.17 12.63 0.13
N ALA A 100 -7.68 12.35 1.35
CA ALA A 100 -8.51 11.98 2.49
C ALA A 100 -9.62 13.00 2.81
N GLY A 101 -9.34 14.29 2.57
CA GLY A 101 -10.33 15.36 2.73
C GLY A 101 -11.59 15.16 1.87
N ILE A 102 -11.47 14.50 0.72
CA ILE A 102 -12.60 14.21 -0.18
C ILE A 102 -13.57 13.21 0.47
N ALA A 103 -13.06 12.16 1.13
CA ALA A 103 -13.90 11.24 1.90
C ALA A 103 -14.53 11.92 3.11
N HIS A 104 -13.74 12.68 3.88
CA HIS A 104 -14.19 13.29 5.12
C HIS A 104 -15.21 14.40 4.88
N ALA A 105 -15.14 15.10 3.74
CA ALA A 105 -16.16 16.08 3.33
C ALA A 105 -17.53 15.46 3.05
N ALA A 106 -17.60 14.15 2.79
CA ALA A 106 -18.85 13.43 2.60
C ALA A 106 -19.45 12.89 3.90
N ALA A 107 -18.74 13.01 5.02
CA ALA A 107 -19.20 12.51 6.31
C ALA A 107 -20.32 13.38 6.89
N ILE A 108 -21.29 12.73 7.52
CA ILE A 108 -22.32 13.42 8.30
C ILE A 108 -21.72 13.66 9.69
N THR A 109 -21.24 14.88 9.93
CA THR A 109 -20.64 15.31 11.19
C THR A 109 -21.26 16.62 11.65
N ASP A 110 -21.29 16.83 12.97
CA ASP A 110 -21.74 18.05 13.62
C ASP A 110 -20.67 19.15 13.62
N HIS A 111 -19.38 18.78 13.62
CA HIS A 111 -18.28 19.73 13.69
C HIS A 111 -17.05 19.25 12.89
N PRO A 112 -16.45 20.10 12.03
CA PRO A 112 -15.31 19.71 11.19
C PRO A 112 -14.12 19.16 12.00
N SER A 113 -13.83 19.72 13.17
CA SER A 113 -12.76 19.20 14.04
C SER A 113 -13.01 17.77 14.51
N ARG A 114 -14.27 17.37 14.76
CA ARG A 114 -14.60 15.99 15.14
C ARG A 114 -14.26 15.04 14.00
N GLN A 115 -14.61 15.41 12.78
CA GLN A 115 -14.28 14.64 11.58
C GLN A 115 -12.77 14.61 11.28
N GLY A 116 -12.05 15.69 11.62
CA GLY A 116 -10.58 15.74 11.54
C GLY A 116 -9.91 14.77 12.51
N PHE A 117 -10.40 14.65 13.75
CA PHE A 117 -9.86 13.67 14.70
C PHE A 117 -10.06 12.21 14.23
N TRP A 118 -11.18 11.92 13.56
CA TRP A 118 -11.38 10.59 12.96
C TRP A 118 -10.33 10.26 11.90
N GLU A 119 -9.86 11.25 11.14
CA GLU A 119 -8.81 11.04 10.15
C GLU A 119 -7.46 10.74 10.82
N VAL A 120 -7.12 11.47 11.88
CA VAL A 120 -5.89 11.18 12.66
C VAL A 120 -5.92 9.76 13.22
N MET A 121 -7.08 9.28 13.68
CA MET A 121 -7.23 7.90 14.14
C MET A 121 -7.09 6.89 13.00
N SER A 122 -7.63 7.18 11.81
CA SER A 122 -7.47 6.34 10.62
C SER A 122 -5.99 6.10 10.29
N VAL A 123 -5.19 7.17 10.25
CA VAL A 123 -3.74 7.11 10.01
C VAL A 123 -3.02 6.32 11.10
N PHE A 124 -3.43 6.46 12.37
CA PHE A 124 -2.86 5.68 13.48
C PHE A 124 -3.11 4.17 13.28
N PHE A 125 -4.34 3.76 12.96
CA PHE A 125 -4.64 2.35 12.73
C PHE A 125 -3.93 1.79 11.49
N ASP A 126 -3.86 2.56 10.40
CA ASP A 126 -3.15 2.13 9.20
C ASP A 126 -1.65 1.92 9.46
N THR A 127 -0.96 2.93 9.98
CA THR A 127 0.50 2.90 10.07
C THR A 127 1.00 2.25 11.36
N MET A 128 0.52 2.70 12.52
CA MET A 128 1.04 2.26 13.81
C MET A 128 0.58 0.86 14.17
N VAL A 129 -0.62 0.47 13.76
CA VAL A 129 -1.18 -0.87 14.06
C VAL A 129 -0.93 -1.82 12.89
N ILE A 130 -1.60 -1.62 11.75
CA ILE A 130 -1.57 -2.57 10.63
C ILE A 130 -0.19 -2.62 9.98
N GLY A 131 0.42 -1.47 9.71
CA GLY A 131 1.75 -1.35 9.11
C GLY A 131 2.85 -1.98 9.98
N THR A 132 2.89 -1.66 11.27
CA THR A 132 3.84 -2.26 12.23
C THR A 132 3.68 -3.78 12.30
N ILE A 133 2.46 -4.28 12.46
CA ILE A 133 2.17 -5.72 12.53
C ILE A 133 2.62 -6.42 11.24
N THR A 134 2.37 -5.82 10.08
CA THR A 134 2.83 -6.35 8.79
C THR A 134 4.36 -6.39 8.71
N GLY A 135 5.03 -5.32 9.14
CA GLY A 135 6.49 -5.26 9.19
C GLY A 135 7.08 -6.33 10.11
N LEU A 136 6.47 -6.56 11.28
CA LEU A 136 6.88 -7.63 12.20
C LEU A 136 6.71 -9.01 11.57
N VAL A 137 5.59 -9.29 10.90
CA VAL A 137 5.38 -10.56 10.17
C VAL A 137 6.47 -10.78 9.13
N ILE A 138 6.84 -9.76 8.35
CA ILE A 138 7.90 -9.85 7.34
C ILE A 138 9.26 -10.12 7.99
N LEU A 139 9.59 -9.43 9.09
CA LEU A 139 10.88 -9.57 9.76
C LEU A 139 11.04 -10.91 10.45
N VAL A 140 10.00 -11.33 11.18
CA VAL A 140 9.95 -12.57 11.94
C VAL A 140 9.89 -13.81 11.03
N SER A 141 9.22 -13.71 9.87
CA SER A 141 9.24 -14.80 8.87
C SER A 141 10.58 -14.97 8.17
N GLY A 142 11.48 -13.97 8.25
CA GLY A 142 12.78 -13.99 7.58
C GLY A 142 12.72 -13.81 6.06
N ILE A 143 11.54 -13.61 5.46
CA ILE A 143 11.37 -13.51 4.00
C ILE A 143 12.10 -12.33 3.39
N TRP A 144 12.35 -11.28 4.19
CA TRP A 144 13.10 -10.08 3.78
C TRP A 144 14.56 -10.38 3.37
N LYS A 145 15.09 -11.57 3.69
CA LYS A 145 16.43 -12.01 3.28
C LYS A 145 16.45 -12.64 1.88
N ALA A 146 15.29 -12.89 1.27
CA ALA A 146 15.21 -13.45 -0.07
C ALA A 146 15.61 -12.39 -1.12
N VAL A 147 16.55 -12.73 -2.00
CA VAL A 147 17.20 -11.77 -2.93
C VAL A 147 16.30 -11.40 -4.12
N ASP A 148 15.34 -12.25 -4.49
CA ASP A 148 14.55 -12.11 -5.73
C ASP A 148 13.05 -11.84 -5.48
N LEU A 149 12.68 -11.31 -4.31
CA LEU A 149 11.28 -11.07 -3.98
C LEU A 149 10.91 -9.59 -4.11
N GLU A 150 9.84 -9.30 -4.87
CA GLU A 150 9.29 -7.95 -4.93
C GLU A 150 8.77 -7.53 -3.54
N PRO A 151 9.08 -6.32 -3.04
CA PRO A 151 8.63 -5.88 -1.71
C PRO A 151 7.11 -5.94 -1.50
N SER A 152 6.30 -5.78 -2.55
CA SER A 152 4.83 -5.87 -2.45
C SER A 152 4.34 -7.31 -2.23
N ALA A 153 5.13 -8.32 -2.62
CA ALA A 153 4.79 -9.73 -2.49
C ALA A 153 5.24 -10.35 -1.14
N MET A 154 6.15 -9.71 -0.40
CA MET A 154 6.75 -10.26 0.82
C MET A 154 5.73 -10.68 1.88
N ALA A 155 4.70 -9.86 2.11
CA ALA A 155 3.65 -10.22 3.06
C ALA A 155 2.92 -11.49 2.60
N ALA A 156 2.46 -11.54 1.35
CA ALA A 156 1.74 -12.69 0.81
C ALA A 156 2.57 -13.98 0.89
N VAL A 157 3.87 -13.91 0.61
CA VAL A 157 4.78 -15.06 0.69
C VAL A 157 5.03 -15.50 2.13
N ALA A 158 5.20 -14.56 3.07
CA ALA A 158 5.30 -14.89 4.50
C ALA A 158 4.07 -15.67 5.01
N PHE A 159 2.88 -15.24 4.57
CA PHE A 159 1.63 -15.92 4.87
C PHE A 159 1.52 -17.31 4.23
N PHE A 160 1.95 -17.45 2.97
CA PHE A 160 2.00 -18.74 2.28
C PHE A 160 2.96 -19.72 2.99
N GLN A 161 4.14 -19.25 3.38
CA GLN A 161 5.15 -20.08 4.06
C GLN A 161 4.64 -20.61 5.40
N PHE A 162 3.91 -19.80 6.17
CA PHE A 162 3.46 -20.19 7.51
C PHE A 162 2.22 -21.11 7.47
N PHE A 163 1.21 -20.78 6.67
CA PHE A 163 -0.08 -21.47 6.72
C PHE A 163 -0.29 -22.51 5.62
N GLY A 164 0.66 -22.67 4.70
CA GLY A 164 0.48 -23.51 3.51
C GLY A 164 -0.73 -23.09 2.67
N SER A 165 -1.39 -24.06 2.04
CA SER A 165 -2.50 -23.80 1.11
C SER A 165 -3.74 -23.19 1.75
N MET A 166 -4.08 -23.58 2.99
CA MET A 166 -5.30 -23.13 3.67
C MET A 166 -5.23 -21.66 4.09
N GLY A 167 -4.14 -21.22 4.75
CA GLY A 167 -4.06 -19.81 5.14
C GLY A 167 -3.58 -18.90 4.02
N SER A 168 -2.88 -19.42 2.99
CA SER A 168 -2.66 -18.66 1.76
C SER A 168 -3.98 -18.24 1.12
N THR A 169 -4.98 -19.12 1.08
CA THR A 169 -6.29 -18.80 0.52
C THR A 169 -7.00 -17.71 1.33
N LEU A 170 -7.03 -17.84 2.66
CA LEU A 170 -7.68 -16.86 3.54
C LEU A 170 -7.05 -15.46 3.42
N VAL A 171 -5.73 -15.40 3.40
CA VAL A 171 -5.00 -14.13 3.35
C VAL A 171 -5.05 -13.53 1.95
N SER A 172 -4.96 -14.36 0.90
CA SER A 172 -5.12 -13.89 -0.48
C SER A 172 -6.50 -13.27 -0.69
N VAL A 173 -7.55 -13.82 -0.09
CA VAL A 173 -8.89 -13.22 -0.09
C VAL A 173 -8.89 -11.88 0.66
N SER A 174 -8.26 -11.81 1.83
CA SER A 174 -8.14 -10.55 2.59
C SER A 174 -7.37 -9.47 1.81
N LEU A 175 -6.23 -9.82 1.20
CA LEU A 175 -5.44 -8.93 0.35
C LEU A 175 -6.23 -8.47 -0.88
N LEU A 176 -6.99 -9.38 -1.51
CA LEU A 176 -7.85 -9.03 -2.64
C LEU A 176 -8.96 -8.05 -2.20
N LEU A 177 -9.57 -8.25 -1.03
CA LEU A 177 -10.53 -7.30 -0.46
C LEU A 177 -9.88 -5.95 -0.15
N PHE A 178 -8.64 -5.94 0.36
CA PHE A 178 -7.87 -4.73 0.62
C PHE A 178 -7.67 -3.93 -0.69
N VAL A 179 -7.17 -4.59 -1.74
CA VAL A 179 -6.96 -3.96 -3.05
C VAL A 179 -8.26 -3.44 -3.65
N ILE A 180 -9.35 -4.23 -3.61
CA ILE A 180 -10.65 -3.78 -4.10
C ILE A 180 -11.13 -2.55 -3.33
N SER A 181 -10.93 -2.53 -2.00
CA SER A 181 -11.31 -1.41 -1.15
C SER A 181 -10.63 -0.11 -1.55
N THR A 182 -9.31 -0.15 -1.75
CA THR A 182 -8.53 1.02 -2.16
C THR A 182 -8.97 1.51 -3.55
N ILE A 183 -9.17 0.59 -4.51
CA ILE A 183 -9.47 0.99 -5.88
C ILE A 183 -10.81 1.73 -6.01
N TYR A 184 -11.89 1.23 -5.39
CA TYR A 184 -13.17 1.93 -5.50
C TYR A 184 -13.17 3.28 -4.77
N VAL A 185 -12.37 3.44 -3.71
CA VAL A 185 -12.22 4.71 -2.98
C VAL A 185 -11.47 5.73 -3.85
N ILE A 186 -10.36 5.34 -4.48
CA ILE A 186 -9.61 6.22 -5.40
C ILE A 186 -10.47 6.61 -6.61
N ALA A 187 -11.23 5.67 -7.18
CA ALA A 187 -12.16 5.97 -8.26
C ALA A 187 -13.23 6.99 -7.83
N PHE A 188 -13.71 6.89 -6.59
CA PHE A 188 -14.60 7.87 -6.00
C PHE A 188 -13.93 9.25 -5.82
N TYR A 189 -12.67 9.31 -5.36
CA TYR A 189 -11.93 10.57 -5.24
C TYR A 189 -11.77 11.27 -6.59
N GLY A 190 -11.34 10.53 -7.61
CA GLY A 190 -11.18 11.07 -8.95
C GLY A 190 -12.50 11.52 -9.57
N GLU A 191 -13.60 10.81 -9.33
CA GLU A 191 -14.94 11.25 -9.72
C GLU A 191 -15.30 12.59 -9.09
N ARG A 192 -15.04 12.78 -7.79
CA ARG A 192 -15.37 14.02 -7.06
C ARG A 192 -14.55 15.21 -7.56
N ILE A 193 -13.26 14.99 -7.87
CA ILE A 193 -12.40 16.01 -8.46
C ILE A 193 -12.92 16.41 -9.85
N ALA A 194 -13.23 15.44 -10.70
CA ALA A 194 -13.79 15.70 -12.04
C ALA A 194 -15.15 16.41 -11.98
N PHE A 195 -16.00 16.04 -11.01
CA PHE A 195 -17.27 16.70 -10.76
C PHE A 195 -17.09 18.17 -10.37
N PHE A 196 -16.12 18.46 -9.49
CA PHE A 196 -15.83 19.83 -9.05
C PHE A 196 -15.29 20.71 -10.19
N LEU A 197 -14.40 20.19 -11.02
CA LEU A 197 -13.75 20.96 -12.09
C LEU A 197 -14.63 21.15 -13.33
N PHE A 198 -15.35 20.10 -13.75
CA PHE A 198 -15.99 20.05 -15.07
C PHE A 198 -17.46 19.62 -15.03
N GLY A 199 -18.01 19.40 -13.83
CA GLY A 199 -19.41 19.04 -13.64
C GLY A 199 -19.74 17.56 -13.87
N TYR A 200 -21.04 17.26 -13.83
CA TYR A 200 -21.56 15.89 -13.75
C TYR A 200 -21.25 14.99 -14.95
N LYS A 201 -21.25 15.55 -16.18
CA LYS A 201 -21.01 14.74 -17.39
C LYS A 201 -19.59 14.18 -17.40
N VAL A 202 -18.60 15.00 -17.02
CA VAL A 202 -17.19 14.58 -16.97
C VAL A 202 -16.93 13.63 -15.81
N SER A 203 -17.61 13.78 -14.67
CA SER A 203 -17.48 12.82 -13.57
C SER A 203 -17.93 11.41 -13.97
N LEU A 204 -18.96 11.28 -14.81
CA LEU A 204 -19.38 9.98 -15.35
C LEU A 204 -18.34 9.36 -16.28
N VAL A 205 -17.74 10.17 -17.16
CA VAL A 205 -16.64 9.74 -18.02
C VAL A 205 -15.46 9.26 -17.16
N MET A 206 -15.14 10.01 -16.09
CA MET A 206 -14.03 9.66 -15.20
C MET A 206 -14.24 8.32 -14.51
N ARG A 207 -15.48 7.96 -14.11
CA ARG A 207 -15.78 6.63 -13.59
C ARG A 207 -15.40 5.53 -14.58
N CYS A 208 -15.78 5.69 -15.85
CA CYS A 208 -15.43 4.74 -16.90
C CYS A 208 -13.91 4.65 -17.07
N VAL A 209 -13.20 5.78 -17.07
CA VAL A 209 -11.74 5.82 -17.17
C VAL A 209 -11.08 5.02 -16.04
N TYR A 210 -11.49 5.21 -14.78
CA TYR A 210 -10.95 4.45 -13.65
C TYR A 210 -11.22 2.95 -13.78
N ILE A 211 -12.43 2.54 -14.14
CA ILE A 211 -12.79 1.13 -14.29
C ILE A 211 -11.99 0.49 -15.44
N SER A 212 -11.84 1.18 -16.56
CA SER A 212 -10.99 0.73 -17.67
C SER A 212 -9.53 0.63 -17.25
N ALA A 213 -9.02 1.60 -16.49
CA ALA A 213 -7.66 1.56 -15.95
C ALA A 213 -7.44 0.38 -14.98
N CYS A 214 -8.46 -0.01 -14.19
CA CYS A 214 -8.40 -1.19 -13.34
C CYS A 214 -8.23 -2.47 -14.17
N PHE A 215 -9.01 -2.58 -15.25
CA PHE A 215 -8.92 -3.72 -16.16
C PHE A 215 -7.56 -3.79 -16.85
N LEU A 216 -7.08 -2.67 -17.39
CA LEU A 216 -5.77 -2.56 -18.01
C LEU A 216 -4.65 -2.85 -16.99
N GLY A 217 -4.80 -2.39 -15.75
CA GLY A 217 -3.93 -2.70 -14.62
C GLY A 217 -3.78 -4.20 -14.37
N ALA A 218 -4.90 -4.92 -14.36
CA ALA A 218 -4.93 -6.35 -14.15
C ALA A 218 -4.42 -7.19 -15.35
N VAL A 219 -4.31 -6.59 -16.54
CA VAL A 219 -3.84 -7.27 -17.77
C VAL A 219 -2.40 -6.90 -18.13
N GLY A 220 -1.98 -5.66 -17.89
CA GLY A 220 -0.75 -5.07 -18.43
C GLY A 220 0.55 -5.50 -17.78
N GLY A 221 0.51 -6.18 -16.63
CA GLY A 221 1.70 -6.49 -15.83
C GLY A 221 2.28 -5.24 -15.17
N ALA A 222 2.69 -5.36 -13.89
CA ALA A 222 3.20 -4.23 -13.09
C ALA A 222 4.38 -3.50 -13.76
N GLU A 223 5.18 -4.20 -14.57
CA GLU A 223 6.36 -3.67 -15.25
C GLU A 223 6.04 -2.61 -16.32
N ASN A 224 4.97 -2.80 -17.11
CA ASN A 224 4.61 -1.88 -18.19
C ASN A 224 3.91 -0.61 -17.68
N ILE A 225 3.24 -0.69 -16.52
CA ILE A 225 2.45 0.41 -15.96
C ILE A 225 3.28 1.28 -15.02
N VAL A 226 4.21 0.71 -14.24
CA VAL A 226 5.14 1.50 -13.41
C VAL A 226 6.14 2.31 -14.25
N ALA A 227 6.41 1.89 -15.50
CA ALA A 227 7.21 2.65 -16.45
C ALA A 227 6.55 3.97 -16.90
N LEU A 228 5.21 4.04 -16.94
CA LEU A 228 4.47 5.21 -17.44
C LEU A 228 4.56 6.42 -16.48
N PRO A 229 4.30 6.31 -15.17
CA PRO A 229 4.54 7.39 -14.21
C PRO A 229 6.01 7.83 -14.17
N ARG A 230 6.97 6.90 -14.32
CA ARG A 230 8.41 7.24 -14.35
C ARG A 230 8.82 8.10 -15.55
N SER A 231 8.12 7.96 -16.68
CA SER A 231 8.35 8.79 -17.87
C SER A 231 7.75 10.20 -17.75
N VAL A 232 6.71 10.38 -16.94
CA VAL A 232 6.01 11.67 -16.72
C VAL A 232 6.58 12.45 -15.52
N VAL A 233 7.05 11.75 -14.49
CA VAL A 233 7.63 12.34 -13.26
C VAL A 233 9.12 12.69 -13.43
N GLY A 234 9.70 12.40 -14.59
CA GLY A 234 11.14 12.56 -14.84
C GLY A 234 11.97 11.45 -14.21
N PRO A 235 13.18 11.17 -14.74
CA PRO A 235 14.01 10.08 -14.26
C PRO A 235 14.41 10.28 -12.80
N ASP A 236 14.19 9.26 -11.96
CA ASP A 236 14.73 9.18 -10.60
C ASP A 236 16.27 9.16 -10.72
N ARG A 237 16.95 10.15 -10.12
CA ARG A 237 18.42 10.32 -10.14
C ARG A 237 19.19 9.09 -9.61
N ASN A 238 18.49 8.11 -9.05
CA ASN A 238 19.04 6.85 -8.56
C ASN A 238 19.31 5.81 -9.66
N THR A 239 18.69 5.92 -10.85
CA THR A 239 19.00 5.02 -11.97
C THR A 239 20.32 5.39 -12.65
N GLU A 240 20.75 6.65 -12.58
CA GLU A 240 22.10 7.08 -13.02
C GLU A 240 23.19 6.59 -12.06
N HIS A 241 22.91 6.53 -10.76
CA HIS A 241 23.87 6.01 -9.77
C HIS A 241 24.09 4.51 -9.91
N ASN A 242 23.03 3.73 -10.19
CA ASN A 242 23.18 2.29 -10.42
C ASN A 242 23.89 1.98 -11.75
N ARG A 243 23.66 2.78 -12.80
CA ARG A 243 24.39 2.66 -14.07
C ARG A 243 25.87 3.02 -13.95
N SER A 244 26.23 3.96 -13.06
CA SER A 244 27.64 4.30 -12.85
C SER A 244 28.38 3.28 -12.00
N THR A 245 27.72 2.64 -11.04
CA THR A 245 28.30 1.50 -10.29
C THR A 245 28.46 0.25 -11.17
N ASP A 246 27.53 -0.03 -12.07
CA ASP A 246 27.63 -1.16 -13.01
C ASP A 246 28.72 -0.94 -14.08
N ALA A 247 28.95 0.31 -14.50
CA ALA A 247 30.04 0.66 -15.42
C ALA A 247 31.44 0.55 -14.78
N VAL A 248 31.55 0.82 -13.47
CA VAL A 248 32.80 0.63 -12.71
C VAL A 248 33.06 -0.86 -12.43
N ALA A 249 32.01 -1.66 -12.21
CA ALA A 249 32.13 -3.11 -12.04
C ALA A 249 32.49 -3.86 -13.34
N GLN A 250 32.23 -3.28 -14.52
CA GLN A 250 32.61 -3.86 -15.82
C GLN A 250 34.01 -3.43 -16.31
N SER A 251 34.69 -2.54 -15.60
CA SER A 251 36.06 -2.09 -15.92
C SER A 251 37.12 -2.57 -14.91
N LEU A 252 36.76 -3.52 -14.04
CA LEU A 252 37.63 -4.31 -13.17
C LEU A 252 37.44 -5.80 -13.49
#